data_AF-A0A2J8NIH8-F1
#
_entry.id   AF-A0A2J8NIH8-F1
#
_cell.length_a   1.000
_cell.length_b   1.000
_cell.length_c   1.000
_cell.angle_alpha   90.00
_cell.angle_beta   90.00
_cell.angle_gamma   90.00
#
_symmetry.space_group_name_H-M   'P 1'
#
loop_
_entity.id
_entity.type
_entity.pdbx_description
1 polymer ?
#
loop_
_entity_poly.entity_id
_entity_poly.type
_entity_poly.pdbx_seq_one_letter_code
_entity_poly.pdbx_strand_id
1 'polypeptide(L)' 'MAFLLATCGGLDSGFVPSVQDFDKKLTEADAYLQILIEQLKLFDDKLQNCKEDEQRKKIETLKETTNRWDSAMLPRLVS' A
#
# COMPACT_ATOMS: atom_id res chain seq x y z
N MET A 1 40.60 48.35 -3.20
CA MET A 1 39.13 48.26 -3.14
C MET A 1 38.81 47.21 -2.07
N ALA A 2 38.77 47.57 -0.79
CA ALA A 2 37.69 48.31 -0.14
C ALA A 2 36.34 47.58 -0.25
N PHE A 3 35.76 47.32 0.93
CA PHE A 3 34.32 47.29 1.18
C PHE A 3 33.59 46.02 0.65
N LEU A 4 32.89 45.18 1.42
CA LEU A 4 32.33 45.23 2.78
C LEU A 4 31.87 43.83 3.19
N LEU A 5 31.98 43.56 4.50
CA LEU A 5 30.94 42.94 5.34
C LEU A 5 30.16 41.74 4.80
N ALA A 6 30.46 40.57 5.34
CA ALA A 6 29.42 39.77 5.98
C ALA A 6 30.02 38.98 7.14
N THR A 7 29.84 39.50 8.35
CA THR A 7 29.85 38.69 9.56
C THR A 7 28.68 37.69 9.49
N CYS A 8 28.95 36.44 9.14
CA CYS A 8 28.12 35.28 9.47
C CYS A 8 29.13 34.17 9.75
N GLY A 9 29.61 34.00 10.97
CA GLY A 9 28.87 33.75 12.19
C GLY A 9 29.63 32.59 12.82
N GLY A 10 29.94 32.66 14.12
CA GLY A 10 30.59 31.56 14.80
C GLY A 10 29.74 30.30 14.65
N LEU A 11 30.23 29.32 13.90
CA LEU A 11 29.84 27.93 14.01
C LEU A 11 31.11 27.11 13.79
N ASP A 12 31.41 26.34 14.81
CA ASP A 12 32.33 25.22 14.90
C ASP A 12 32.80 24.66 13.54
N SER A 13 34.11 24.38 13.45
CA SER A 13 34.71 23.57 12.39
C SER A 13 34.29 22.09 12.49
N GLY A 14 32.99 21.82 12.44
CA GLY A 14 32.42 20.49 12.59
C GLY A 14 31.26 20.31 11.64
N PHE A 15 31.47 19.46 10.64
CA PHE A 15 30.42 18.86 9.81
C PHE A 15 30.05 19.62 8.52
N VAL A 16 31.00 19.69 7.59
CA VAL A 16 30.64 19.51 6.18
C VAL A 16 30.26 18.03 6.04
N PRO A 17 28.98 17.69 5.74
CA PRO A 17 28.62 16.30 5.50
C PRO A 17 29.44 15.80 4.33
N SER A 18 30.15 14.69 4.52
CA SER A 18 30.94 14.12 3.44
C SER A 18 29.99 13.56 2.37
N VAL A 19 30.49 13.40 1.15
CA VAL A 19 29.75 12.70 0.08
C VAL A 19 29.27 11.33 0.57
N GLN A 20 30.06 10.65 1.40
CA GLN A 20 29.70 9.35 1.99
C GLN A 20 28.48 9.43 2.91
N ASP A 21 28.33 10.51 3.69
CA ASP A 21 27.17 10.70 4.57
C ASP A 21 25.88 10.93 3.76
N PHE A 22 25.99 11.58 2.60
CA PHE A 22 24.88 11.73 1.66
C PHE A 22 24.51 10.40 1.01
N ASP A 23 25.49 9.63 0.53
CA ASP A 23 25.25 8.31 -0.07
C ASP A 23 24.59 7.35 0.92
N LYS A 24 24.99 7.43 2.20
CA LYS A 24 24.35 6.65 3.28
C LYS A 24 22.89 7.05 3.46
N LYS A 25 22.59 8.34 3.58
CA LYS A 25 21.21 8.84 3.72
C LYS A 25 20.35 8.53 2.51
N LEU A 26 20.93 8.57 1.31
CA LEU A 26 20.25 8.21 0.07
C LEU A 26 19.90 6.73 0.06
N THR A 27 20.83 5.86 0.45
CA THR A 27 20.60 4.41 0.58
C THR A 27 19.52 4.11 1.61
N GLU A 28 19.55 4.82 2.75
CA GLU A 28 18.55 4.68 3.80
C GLU A 28 17.16 5.14 3.33
N ALA A 29 17.07 6.28 2.65
CA ALA A 29 15.82 6.75 2.05
C ALA A 29 15.29 5.77 1.01
N ASP A 30 16.16 5.21 0.16
CA ASP A 30 15.77 4.19 -0.82
C ASP A 30 15.18 2.95 -0.13
N ALA A 31 15.82 2.45 0.94
CA ALA A 31 15.31 1.34 1.71
C ALA A 31 13.92 1.61 2.32
N TYR A 32 13.69 2.81 2.85
CA TYR A 32 12.36 3.20 3.34
C TYR A 32 11.30 3.24 2.23
N LEU A 33 11.66 3.75 1.05
CA LEU A 33 10.75 3.77 -0.10
C LEU A 33 10.42 2.36 -0.57
N GLN A 34 11.38 1.44 -0.59
CA GLN A 34 11.11 0.04 -0.96
C GLN A 34 10.15 -0.63 0.01
N ILE A 35 10.31 -0.42 1.32
CA ILE A 35 9.38 -0.94 2.33
C ILE A 35 7.97 -0.38 2.11
N LEU A 36 7.84 0.93 1.84
CA LEU A 36 6.55 1.54 1.55
C LEU A 36 5.89 0.95 0.30
N ILE A 37 6.67 0.70 -0.76
CA ILE A 37 6.19 0.05 -1.98
C ILE A 37 5.68 -1.36 -1.69
N GLU A 38 6.39 -2.15 -0.89
CA GLU A 38 5.96 -3.50 -0.50
C GLU A 38 4.67 -3.48 0.33
N GLN A 39 4.55 -2.54 1.27
CA GLN A 39 3.33 -2.35 2.06
C GLN A 39 2.13 -1.98 1.17
N LEU A 40 2.32 -1.10 0.19
CA LEU A 40 1.26 -0.72 -0.75
C LEU A 40 0.81 -1.91 -1.60
N LYS A 41 1.74 -2.69 -2.14
CA LYS A 41 1.41 -3.92 -2.88
C LYS A 41 0.61 -4.91 -2.03
N LEU A 42 1.03 -5.14 -0.79
CA LEU A 42 0.30 -6.03 0.12
C LEU A 42 -1.11 -5.50 0.43
N PHE A 43 -1.27 -4.19 0.53
CA PHE A 43 -2.57 -3.57 0.77
C PHE A 43 -3.50 -3.74 -0.44
N ASP A 44 -3.00 -3.51 -1.65
CA ASP A 44 -3.75 -3.71 -2.89
C ASP A 44 -4.18 -5.16 -3.07
N ASP A 45 -3.28 -6.12 -2.81
CA ASP A 45 -3.60 -7.55 -2.86
C ASP A 45 -4.71 -7.91 -1.86
N LYS A 46 -4.64 -7.39 -0.63
CA LYS A 46 -5.69 -7.60 0.38
C LYS A 46 -7.02 -7.00 -0.07
N LEU A 47 -7.01 -5.79 -0.63
CA LEU A 47 -8.21 -5.12 -1.11
C LEU A 47 -8.85 -5.90 -2.26
N GLN A 48 -8.05 -6.43 -3.19
CA GLN A 48 -8.55 -7.26 -4.27
C GLN A 48 -9.16 -8.57 -3.75
N ASN A 49 -8.45 -9.28 -2.87
CA ASN A 49 -8.94 -10.53 -2.27
C ASN A 49 -10.27 -10.32 -1.51
N CYS A 50 -10.42 -9.22 -0.76
CA CYS A 50 -11.68 -8.91 -0.09
C CYS A 50 -12.86 -8.72 -1.08
N LYS A 51 -12.62 -8.05 -2.21
CA LYS A 51 -13.66 -7.89 -3.26
C LYS A 51 -14.07 -9.23 -3.86
N GLU A 52 -13.09 -10.09 -4.13
CA GLU A 52 -13.34 -11.44 -4.66
C GLU A 52 -14.13 -12.30 -3.66
N ASP A 53 -13.82 -12.22 -2.36
CA ASP A 53 -14.54 -12.93 -1.31
C ASP A 53 -15.99 -12.47 -1.17
N GLU A 54 -16.27 -11.17 -1.26
CA GLU A 54 -17.64 -10.66 -1.26
C GLU A 54 -18.43 -11.13 -2.48
N GLN A 55 -17.82 -11.12 -3.66
CA GLN A 55 -18.45 -11.62 -4.88
C GLN A 55 -18.71 -13.13 -4.77
N ARG A 56 -17.76 -13.91 -4.25
CA ARG A 56 -17.91 -15.35 -4.00
C ARG A 56 -19.10 -15.64 -3.08
N LYS A 57 -19.26 -14.90 -1.98
CA LYS A 57 -20.40 -15.03 -1.06
C LYS A 57 -21.74 -14.71 -1.72
N LYS A 58 -21.80 -13.68 -2.58
CA LYS A 58 -23.01 -13.35 -3.35
C LYS A 58 -23.40 -14.49 -4.28
N ILE A 59 -22.44 -15.07 -5.01
CA ILE A 59 -22.68 -16.22 -5.90
C ILE A 59 -23.15 -17.44 -5.11
N GLU A 60 -22.53 -17.72 -3.95
CA GLU A 60 -22.94 -18.83 -3.09
C GLU A 60 -24.37 -18.66 -2.57
N THR A 61 -24.72 -17.45 -2.13
CA THR A 61 -26.09 -17.13 -1.70
C THR A 61 -27.10 -17.33 -2.83
N LEU A 62 -26.79 -16.88 -4.05
CA LEU A 62 -27.64 -17.09 -5.22
C LEU A 62 -27.79 -18.57 -5.56
N LYS A 63 -26.70 -19.34 -5.50
CA LYS A 63 -26.74 -20.79 -5.74
C LYS A 63 -27.65 -21.48 -4.71
N GLU A 64 -27.55 -21.11 -3.44
CA GLU A 64 -28.41 -21.64 -2.40
C GLU A 64 -29.88 -21.24 -2.59
N THR A 65 -30.17 -20.00 -2.96
CA THR A 65 -31.55 -19.58 -3.21
C THR A 65 -32.12 -20.37 -4.37
N THR A 66 -31.41 -20.46 -5.50
CA THR A 66 -31.83 -21.28 -6.65
C THR A 66 -32.08 -22.74 -6.25
N ASN A 67 -31.15 -23.37 -5.52
CA ASN A 67 -31.33 -24.75 -5.05
C ASN A 67 -32.58 -24.92 -4.15
N ARG A 68 -32.88 -23.92 -3.29
CA ARG A 68 -34.10 -23.91 -2.47
C ARG A 68 -35.35 -23.80 -3.34
N TRP A 69 -35.36 -22.90 -4.34
CA TRP A 69 -36.47 -22.74 -5.27
C TRP A 69 -36.70 -24.01 -6.08
N ASP A 70 -35.65 -24.61 -6.64
CA ASP A 70 -35.72 -25.87 -7.38
C ASP A 70 -36.32 -26.97 -6.52
N SER A 71 -35.81 -27.16 -5.30
CA SER A 71 -36.36 -28.17 -4.39
C SER A 71 -37.82 -27.92 -4.00
N ALA A 72 -38.29 -26.66 -3.97
CA ALA A 72 -39.64 -26.30 -3.58
C ALA A 72 -40.64 -26.31 -4.76
N MET A 73 -40.19 -25.90 -5.94
CA MET A 73 -41.03 -25.73 -7.14
C MET A 73 -41.04 -26.98 -8.02
N LEU A 74 -39.93 -27.71 -8.14
CA LEU A 74 -39.88 -28.92 -8.98
C LEU A 74 -40.99 -29.91 -8.59
N PRO A 75 -41.19 -30.31 -7.31
CA PRO A 75 -42.25 -31.25 -6.95
C PRO A 75 -43.66 -30.76 -7.26
N ARG A 76 -43.87 -29.42 -7.27
CA ARG A 76 -45.16 -28.80 -7.56
C ARG A 76 -45.47 -28.73 -9.06
N LEU A 77 -44.45 -28.77 -9.92
CA LEU A 77 -44.58 -28.73 -11.37
C LEU A 77 -44.75 -30.11 -12.01
N VAL A 78 -44.29 -31.18 -11.33
CA VAL A 78 -44.41 -32.57 -11.82
C VAL A 78 -45.57 -33.33 -11.18
N SER A 79 -46.34 -32.70 -10.29
CA SER A 79 -47.57 -33.25 -9.68
C SER A 79 -48.82 -32.83 -10.46
#